data_AF-A0A7D5ZV87-F1
#
_entry.id   AF-A0A7D5ZV87-F1
#
_cell.length_a   1.000
_cell.length_b   1.000
_cell.length_c   1.000
_cell.angle_alpha   90.00
_cell.angle_beta   90.00
_cell.angle_gamma   90.00
#
_symmetry.space_group_name_H-M   'P 1'
#
loop_
_entity.id
_entity.type
_entity.pdbx_description
1 polymer ?
#
loop_
_entity_poly.entity_id
_entity_poly.type
_entity_poly.pdbx_seq_one_letter_code
_entity_poly.pdbx_strand_id
1 'polypeptide(L)'
;MSEHYGDLVRVALMEARPAGLHTVQLVAATRLKKSQVQRGMRHLRDVGAAENLTPVIWRRKDGYMFSDDPADWIEYEKKQLAQVLGRLTRMITGTLAPHLARCPDDEWAQLVAAQLTGVSATLAQLSK
;
A
#
# COMPACT_ATOMS: atom_id res chain seq x y z
N MET A 1 -12.50 -16.51 -9.39
CA MET A 1 -12.67 -15.31 -10.26
C MET A 1 -11.60 -14.25 -10.00
N SER A 2 -11.46 -13.72 -8.78
CA SER A 2 -10.39 -12.76 -8.44
C SER A 2 -8.98 -13.36 -8.54
N GLU A 3 -8.84 -14.63 -8.14
CA GLU A 3 -7.61 -15.42 -8.24
C GLU A 3 -7.14 -15.51 -9.70
N HIS A 4 -7.99 -16.01 -10.61
CA HIS A 4 -7.72 -16.02 -12.05
C HIS A 4 -7.26 -14.66 -12.63
N TYR A 5 -7.87 -13.54 -12.22
CA TYR A 5 -7.41 -12.21 -12.65
C TYR A 5 -6.06 -11.83 -12.04
N GLY A 6 -5.80 -12.25 -10.81
CA GLY A 6 -4.52 -12.08 -10.14
C GLY A 6 -3.40 -12.83 -10.85
N ASP A 7 -3.66 -14.08 -11.26
CA ASP A 7 -2.70 -14.91 -12.00
C ASP A 7 -2.32 -14.28 -13.33
N LEU A 8 -3.30 -13.81 -14.11
CA LEU A 8 -3.04 -13.14 -15.39
C LEU A 8 -2.22 -11.86 -15.21
N VAL A 9 -2.53 -11.06 -14.17
CA VAL A 9 -1.77 -9.85 -13.83
C VAL A 9 -0.35 -10.21 -13.40
N ARG A 10 -0.19 -11.27 -12.59
CA ARG A 10 1.12 -11.75 -12.15
C ARG A 10 1.98 -12.22 -13.32
N VAL A 11 1.43 -13.04 -14.23
CA VAL A 11 2.14 -13.50 -15.43
C VAL A 11 2.60 -12.30 -16.28
N ALA A 12 1.70 -11.36 -16.55
CA ALA A 12 2.05 -10.16 -17.32
C ALA A 12 3.17 -9.33 -16.66
N LEU A 13 3.16 -9.20 -15.33
CA LEU A 13 4.23 -8.51 -14.59
C LEU A 13 5.54 -9.29 -14.58
N MET A 14 5.50 -10.63 -14.51
CA MET A 14 6.70 -11.47 -14.59
C MET A 14 7.36 -11.40 -15.97
N GLU A 15 6.56 -11.41 -17.04
CA GLU A 15 7.05 -11.26 -18.42
C GLU A 15 7.64 -9.87 -18.70
N ALA A 16 7.14 -8.84 -18.01
CA ALA A 16 7.64 -7.48 -18.16
C ALA A 16 8.97 -7.22 -17.46
N ARG A 17 9.45 -8.13 -16.59
CA ARG A 17 10.66 -7.90 -15.78
C ARG A 17 11.90 -7.62 -16.64
N PRO A 18 12.78 -6.70 -16.20
CA PRO A 18 12.70 -5.92 -14.95
C PRO A 18 11.83 -4.65 -15.05
N ALA A 19 11.18 -4.40 -16.20
CA ALA A 19 10.31 -3.24 -16.37
C ALA A 19 8.98 -3.42 -15.62
N GLY A 20 8.35 -2.30 -15.28
CA GLY A 20 7.00 -2.28 -14.74
C GLY A 20 5.94 -2.06 -15.81
N LEU A 21 4.68 -2.27 -15.41
CA LEU A 21 3.51 -2.01 -16.23
C LEU A 21 2.56 -1.04 -15.53
N HIS A 22 2.21 0.03 -16.24
CA HIS A 22 1.08 0.90 -15.88
C HIS A 22 -0.25 0.17 -16.11
N THR A 23 -1.33 0.65 -15.49
CA THR A 23 -2.66 0.03 -15.62
C THR A 23 -3.10 -0.13 -17.08
N VAL A 24 -2.78 0.84 -17.95
CA VAL A 24 -3.13 0.75 -19.38
C VAL A 24 -2.38 -0.40 -20.06
N GLN A 25 -1.10 -0.60 -19.73
CA GLN A 25 -0.30 -1.69 -20.27
C GLN A 25 -0.76 -3.05 -19.72
N LEU A 26 -1.14 -3.12 -18.44
CA LEU A 26 -1.74 -4.32 -17.86
C LEU A 26 -3.05 -4.71 -18.55
N VAL A 27 -3.91 -3.74 -18.87
CA VAL A 27 -5.14 -3.98 -19.64
C VAL A 27 -4.80 -4.56 -21.02
N ALA A 28 -3.81 -4.00 -21.72
CA ALA A 28 -3.39 -4.49 -23.03
C ALA A 28 -2.79 -5.90 -22.95
N ALA A 29 -1.89 -6.16 -22.00
CA ALA A 29 -1.19 -7.43 -21.84
C ALA A 29 -2.13 -8.57 -21.42
N THR A 30 -3.06 -8.30 -20.50
CA THR A 30 -3.96 -9.33 -19.95
C THR A 30 -5.27 -9.48 -20.73
N ARG A 31 -5.58 -8.54 -21.64
CA ARG A 31 -6.89 -8.41 -22.32
C ARG A 31 -8.09 -8.30 -21.36
N LEU A 32 -7.84 -7.96 -20.10
CA LEU A 32 -8.86 -7.76 -19.07
C LEU A 32 -9.40 -6.33 -19.13
N LYS A 33 -10.65 -6.14 -18.68
CA LYS A 33 -11.18 -4.80 -18.41
C LYS A 33 -10.41 -4.16 -17.25
N LYS A 34 -10.33 -2.83 -17.23
CA LYS A 34 -9.69 -2.06 -16.14
C LYS A 34 -10.16 -2.50 -14.75
N SER A 35 -11.46 -2.73 -14.56
CA SER A 35 -12.01 -3.19 -13.26
C SER A 35 -11.53 -4.59 -12.87
N GLN A 36 -11.36 -5.49 -13.83
CA GLN A 36 -10.82 -6.84 -13.61
C GLN A 36 -9.33 -6.77 -13.27
N VAL A 37 -8.55 -5.93 -13.95
CA VAL A 37 -7.14 -5.66 -13.60
C VAL A 37 -7.02 -5.13 -12.17
N GLN A 38 -7.86 -4.17 -11.76
CA GLN A 38 -7.84 -3.65 -10.39
C GLN A 38 -8.22 -4.72 -9.36
N ARG A 39 -9.18 -5.60 -9.68
CA ARG A 39 -9.55 -6.73 -8.82
C ARG A 39 -8.42 -7.76 -8.72
N GLY A 40 -7.77 -8.10 -9.82
CA GLY A 40 -6.62 -9.00 -9.86
C GLY A 40 -5.43 -8.43 -9.10
N MET A 41 -5.13 -7.14 -9.28
CA MET A 41 -4.07 -6.44 -8.55
C MET A 41 -4.32 -6.41 -7.04
N ARG A 42 -5.58 -6.23 -6.61
CA ARG A 42 -5.96 -6.32 -5.20
C ARG A 42 -5.68 -7.71 -4.65
N HIS A 43 -6.19 -8.74 -5.32
CA HIS A 43 -5.95 -10.12 -4.91
C HIS A 43 -4.45 -10.47 -4.86
N LEU A 44 -3.69 -10.02 -5.85
CA LEU A 44 -2.24 -10.21 -5.90
C LEU A 44 -1.54 -9.57 -4.69
N ARG A 45 -1.93 -8.36 -4.27
CA ARG A 45 -1.35 -7.73 -3.07
C ARG A 45 -1.80 -8.37 -1.76
N ASP A 46 -3.04 -8.84 -1.71
CA ASP A 46 -3.62 -9.39 -0.48
C ASP A 46 -3.11 -10.81 -0.20
N VAL A 47 -2.90 -11.63 -1.23
CA VAL A 47 -2.58 -13.06 -1.07
C VAL A 47 -1.51 -13.54 -2.06
N GLY A 48 -1.69 -13.32 -3.36
CA GLY A 48 -0.87 -13.98 -4.38
C GLY A 48 0.62 -13.64 -4.34
N ALA A 49 0.98 -12.42 -3.95
CA ALA A 49 2.37 -11.99 -3.80
C ALA A 49 3.07 -12.75 -2.67
N ALA A 50 2.39 -12.97 -1.55
CA ALA A 50 2.92 -13.68 -0.40
C ALA A 50 3.08 -15.19 -0.70
N GLU A 51 2.06 -15.81 -1.31
CA GLU A 51 2.10 -17.23 -1.70
C GLU A 51 3.26 -17.55 -2.65
N ASN A 52 3.62 -16.59 -3.50
CA ASN A 52 4.64 -16.76 -4.51
C ASN A 52 5.98 -16.10 -4.16
N LEU A 53 6.12 -15.53 -2.95
CA LEU A 53 7.32 -14.80 -2.52
C LEU A 53 7.76 -13.71 -3.51
N THR A 54 6.79 -12.97 -4.07
CA THR A 54 7.01 -11.93 -5.09
C THR A 54 6.43 -10.60 -4.64
N PRO A 55 7.22 -9.75 -3.96
CA PRO A 55 6.76 -8.43 -3.53
C PRO A 55 6.35 -7.57 -4.73
N VAL A 56 5.08 -7.16 -4.77
CA VAL A 56 4.60 -6.18 -5.77
C VAL A 56 4.89 -4.79 -5.25
N ILE A 57 5.68 -4.02 -5.99
CA ILE A 57 5.90 -2.60 -5.72
C ILE A 57 5.27 -1.73 -6.81
N TRP A 58 5.10 -0.44 -6.52
CA TRP A 58 4.65 0.54 -7.50
C TRP A 58 5.57 1.75 -7.51
N ARG A 59 5.98 2.17 -8.71
CA ARG A 59 6.73 3.39 -8.97
C ARG A 59 5.97 4.27 -9.94
N ARG A 60 5.98 5.59 -9.71
CA ARG A 60 5.27 6.52 -10.59
C ARG A 60 5.80 6.51 -12.03
N LYS A 61 7.11 6.32 -12.18
CA LYS A 61 7.77 6.22 -13.49
C LYS A 61 7.44 4.89 -14.17
N ASP A 62 7.55 3.79 -13.44
CA ASP A 62 7.61 2.44 -14.04
C ASP A 62 6.29 1.66 -13.95
N GLY A 63 5.36 2.05 -13.07
CA GLY A 63 4.11 1.34 -12.83
C GLY A 63 4.25 0.24 -11.79
N TYR A 64 3.44 -0.81 -11.90
CA TYR A 64 3.52 -2.00 -11.05
C TYR A 64 4.64 -2.91 -11.53
N MET A 65 5.41 -3.49 -10.61
CA MET A 65 6.52 -4.37 -10.98
C MET A 65 6.87 -5.36 -9.89
N PHE A 66 7.57 -6.42 -10.30
CA PHE A 66 8.31 -7.32 -9.43
C PHE A 66 9.80 -6.99 -9.58
N SER A 67 10.37 -6.32 -8.59
CA SER A 67 11.82 -6.09 -8.54
C SER A 67 12.52 -7.27 -7.88
N ASP A 68 13.76 -7.55 -8.30
CA ASP A 68 14.66 -8.50 -7.65
C ASP A 68 15.62 -7.83 -6.65
N ASP A 69 15.63 -6.50 -6.59
CA ASP A 69 16.49 -5.74 -5.70
C ASP A 69 15.77 -5.46 -4.38
N PRO A 70 16.27 -5.97 -3.23
CA PRO A 70 15.71 -5.66 -1.91
C PRO A 70 15.66 -4.16 -1.60
N ALA A 71 16.56 -3.35 -2.18
CA ALA A 71 16.55 -1.90 -1.99
C ALA A 71 15.26 -1.27 -2.54
N ASP A 72 14.72 -1.80 -3.64
CA ASP A 72 13.48 -1.32 -4.24
C ASP A 72 12.26 -1.59 -3.34
N TRP A 73 12.27 -2.74 -2.66
CA TRP A 73 11.22 -3.12 -1.71
C TRP A 73 11.28 -2.23 -0.47
N ILE A 74 12.47 -2.04 0.11
CA ILE A 74 12.68 -1.18 1.27
C ILE A 74 12.25 0.26 0.95
N GLU A 75 12.61 0.79 -0.22
CA GLU A 75 12.19 2.12 -0.65
C GLU A 75 10.66 2.23 -0.74
N TYR A 76 10.00 1.22 -1.31
CA TYR A 76 8.55 1.17 -1.40
C TYR A 76 7.88 1.06 -0.02
N GLU A 77 8.40 0.20 0.86
CA GLU A 77 7.92 0.03 2.24
C GLU A 77 8.03 1.32 3.05
N LYS A 78 9.18 2.00 3.00
CA LYS A 78 9.37 3.33 3.64
C LYS A 78 8.33 4.33 3.14
N LYS A 79 8.05 4.36 1.84
CA LYS A 79 6.99 5.21 1.25
C LYS A 79 5.59 4.84 1.76
N GLN A 80 5.28 3.56 1.95
CA GLN A 80 4.00 3.14 2.53
C GLN A 80 3.89 3.56 4.00
N LEU A 81 4.95 3.39 4.78
CA LEU A 81 5.00 3.82 6.19
C LEU A 81 4.79 5.34 6.31
N ALA A 82 5.45 6.13 5.46
CA ALA A 82 5.24 7.58 5.41
C ALA A 82 3.78 7.96 5.06
N GLN A 83 3.13 7.22 4.15
CA GLN A 83 1.72 7.45 3.81
C GLN A 83 0.78 7.10 4.96
N VAL A 84 1.04 6.00 5.69
CA VAL A 84 0.28 5.63 6.89
C VAL A 84 0.44 6.69 7.96
N LEU A 85 1.67 7.13 8.23
CA LEU A 85 1.97 8.22 9.16
C LEU A 85 1.19 9.48 8.78
N GLY A 86 1.24 9.91 7.52
CA GLY A 86 0.52 11.09 7.06
C GLY A 86 -1.01 10.97 7.19
N ARG A 87 -1.59 9.78 7.08
CA ARG A 87 -3.03 9.54 7.38
C ARG A 87 -3.31 9.65 8.87
N LEU A 88 -2.48 9.03 9.72
CA LEU A 88 -2.63 9.08 11.17
C LEU A 88 -2.46 10.50 11.71
N THR A 89 -1.44 11.24 11.26
CA THR A 89 -1.24 12.64 11.64
C THR A 89 -2.49 13.48 11.33
N ARG A 90 -3.09 13.31 10.15
CA ARG A 90 -4.33 14.01 9.79
C ARG A 90 -5.54 13.61 10.63
N MET A 91 -5.66 12.33 11.01
CA MET A 91 -6.70 11.90 11.94
C MET A 91 -6.52 12.52 13.32
N ILE A 92 -5.28 12.53 13.83
CA ILE A 92 -4.96 13.10 15.14
C ILE A 92 -5.26 14.60 15.14
N THR A 93 -4.71 15.35 14.19
CA THR A 93 -4.82 16.82 14.19
C THR A 93 -6.19 17.32 13.74
N GLY A 94 -6.82 16.64 12.78
CA GLY A 94 -8.09 17.07 12.19
C GLY A 94 -9.33 16.60 12.93
N THR A 95 -9.23 15.51 13.71
CA THR A 95 -10.40 14.88 14.35
C THR A 95 -10.20 14.71 15.86
N LEU A 96 -9.12 14.03 16.26
CA LEU A 96 -8.96 13.61 17.65
C LEU A 96 -8.62 14.78 18.59
N ALA A 97 -7.70 15.67 18.18
CA ALA A 97 -7.36 16.86 18.95
C ALA A 97 -8.59 17.80 19.12
N PRO A 98 -9.39 18.09 18.07
CA PRO A 98 -10.66 18.81 18.24
C PRO A 98 -11.71 18.08 19.10
N HIS A 99 -11.73 16.75 19.12
CA HIS A 99 -12.59 15.96 20.02
C HIS A 99 -12.17 16.18 21.47
N LEU A 100 -10.90 15.95 21.80
CA LEU A 100 -10.36 16.17 23.15
C LEU A 100 -10.49 17.62 23.62
N ALA A 101 -10.39 18.59 22.71
CA ALA A 101 -10.62 20.00 23.05
C ALA A 101 -12.08 20.29 23.45
N ARG A 102 -13.05 19.56 22.89
CA ARG A 102 -14.48 19.70 23.21
C ARG A 102 -14.89 18.86 24.42
N CYS A 103 -14.32 17.66 24.56
CA CYS A 103 -14.62 16.71 25.62
C CYS A 103 -13.29 16.22 26.24
N PRO A 104 -12.66 17.02 27.12
CA PRO A 104 -11.35 16.67 27.68
C PRO A 104 -11.34 15.38 28.49
N ASP A 105 -12.44 15.07 29.17
CA ASP A 105 -12.57 13.91 30.07
C ASP A 105 -13.05 12.63 29.36
N ASP A 106 -13.14 12.62 28.03
CA ASP A 106 -13.50 11.44 27.25
C ASP A 106 -12.37 10.41 27.29
N GLU A 107 -12.53 9.37 28.12
CA GLU A 107 -11.53 8.31 28.35
C GLU A 107 -11.16 7.57 27.05
N TRP A 108 -12.11 7.37 26.14
CA TRP A 108 -11.84 6.70 24.87
C TRP A 108 -10.96 7.56 23.95
N ALA A 109 -11.27 8.86 23.85
CA ALA A 109 -10.48 9.80 23.06
C ALA A 109 -9.05 9.94 23.61
N GLN A 110 -8.90 9.97 24.94
CA GLN A 110 -7.59 10.01 25.60
C GLN A 110 -6.77 8.75 25.32
N LEU A 111 -7.39 7.56 25.43
CA LEU A 111 -6.73 6.29 25.12
C LEU A 111 -6.26 6.25 23.67
N VAL A 112 -7.14 6.59 22.72
CA VAL A 112 -6.79 6.60 21.29
C VAL A 112 -5.65 7.59 21.03
N ALA A 113 -5.65 8.76 21.66
CA ALA A 113 -4.59 9.76 21.46
C ALA A 113 -3.24 9.27 21.96
N ALA A 114 -3.20 8.64 23.13
CA ALA A 114 -1.98 8.04 23.68
C ALA A 114 -1.41 6.95 22.76
N GLN A 115 -2.25 6.02 22.32
CA GLN A 115 -1.84 4.91 21.46
C GLN A 115 -1.36 5.39 20.08
N LEU A 116 -2.13 6.29 19.44
CA LEU A 116 -1.77 6.80 18.10
C LEU A 116 -0.52 7.70 18.12
N THR A 117 -0.25 8.39 19.23
CA THR A 117 1.00 9.15 19.39
C THR A 117 2.21 8.23 19.39
N GLY A 118 2.16 7.12 20.13
CA GLY A 118 3.22 6.10 20.15
C GLY A 118 3.46 5.49 18.77
N VAL A 119 2.39 5.05 18.09
CA VAL A 119 2.48 4.49 16.73
C VAL A 119 3.04 5.52 15.74
N SER A 120 2.64 6.79 15.84
CA SER A 120 3.14 7.85 14.96
C SER A 120 4.64 8.08 15.13
N ALA A 121 5.14 8.04 16.36
CA ALA A 121 6.58 8.17 16.63
C ALA A 121 7.38 7.01 16.01
N THR A 122 6.90 5.78 16.17
CA THR A 122 7.54 4.59 15.56
C THR A 122 7.54 4.68 14.03
N LEU A 123 6.40 5.02 13.42
CA LEU A 123 6.32 5.15 11.96
C LEU A 123 7.25 6.24 11.43
N ALA A 124 7.38 7.37 12.14
CA ALA A 124 8.29 8.46 11.79
C ALA A 124 9.77 8.04 11.84
N GLN A 125 10.14 7.07 12.69
CA GLN A 125 11.49 6.52 12.72
C GLN A 125 11.72 5.54 11.56
N LEU A 126 10.76 4.65 11.29
CA LEU A 126 10.87 3.61 10.27
C LEU A 126 10.77 4.14 8.84
N SER A 127 10.11 5.29 8.64
CA SER A 127 9.97 5.90 7.31
C SER A 127 11.19 6.72 6.86
N LYS A 128 12.23 6.84 7.70
CA LYS A 128 13.48 7.56 7.37
C LYS A 128 14.38 6.72 6.47
#